data_AF-A0AAV5GCY9-F1
#
_entry.id   AF-A0AAV5GCY9-F1
#
_cell.length_a   1.000
_cell.length_b   1.000
_cell.length_c   1.000
_cell.angle_alpha   90.00
_cell.angle_beta   90.00
_cell.angle_gamma   90.00
#
_symmetry.space_group_name_H-M   'P 1'
#
loop_
_entity.id
_entity.type
_entity.pdbx_description
1 polymer ?
#
loop_
_entity_poly.entity_id
_entity_poly.type
_entity_poly.pdbx_seq_one_letter_code
_entity_poly.pdbx_strand_id
1 'polypeptide(L)'
;MSWSSSDSSSDSGYYSERIRCRPCGRDFKQREHLETHLLNSNKHHYCLRCSEDFDTHSDLIDHKNESWSHHRCPLCTFDGEEDYDLTSHIDRAHYRCGLDDCGRILSTAPGRDMHRRAVHLYCTAHSRFFKNEDNLKQHMQSALHVVPNFPCIMPSCDFKTVDQSAMILHLEAGQCPSGVTRSSVASYFLDNDYNRIVTNPYGPRHFECKACNKDFNHMSGLAQHLKHGSCGALKDDSFRIAYNDLISGLYAPDVNS
;
A
#
# COMPACT_ATOMS: atom_id res chain seq x y z
N MET A 1 -13.71 -76.06 62.84
CA MET A 1 -13.35 -77.31 62.11
C MET A 1 -14.66 -77.82 61.52
N SER A 2 -14.90 -77.94 60.21
CA SER A 2 -14.09 -77.88 59.01
C SER A 2 -15.04 -77.68 57.81
N TRP A 3 -14.55 -77.05 56.74
CA TRP A 3 -15.26 -76.79 55.48
C TRP A 3 -15.43 -78.03 54.60
N SER A 4 -16.48 -78.07 53.74
CA SER A 4 -16.39 -78.39 52.29
C SER A 4 -17.70 -77.96 51.57
N SER A 5 -17.64 -76.97 50.66
CA SER A 5 -17.76 -77.07 49.18
C SER A 5 -19.22 -77.16 48.68
N SER A 6 -19.70 -76.37 47.70
CA SER A 6 -19.17 -76.20 46.35
C SER A 6 -19.71 -74.96 45.62
N ASP A 7 -18.89 -74.47 44.68
CA ASP A 7 -19.14 -73.68 43.45
C ASP A 7 -20.48 -72.97 43.20
N SER A 8 -20.37 -71.70 42.81
CA SER A 8 -20.98 -71.19 41.57
C SER A 8 -20.35 -69.85 41.19
N SER A 9 -19.60 -69.85 40.10
CA SER A 9 -19.21 -68.65 39.38
C SER A 9 -20.47 -67.96 38.82
N SER A 10 -20.66 -66.68 39.12
CA SER A 10 -21.63 -65.83 38.42
C SER A 10 -20.94 -64.54 37.99
N ASP A 11 -20.41 -64.63 36.77
CA ASP A 11 -20.26 -63.60 35.75
C ASP A 11 -20.95 -62.26 36.08
N SER A 12 -20.15 -61.27 36.49
CA SER A 12 -20.58 -59.89 36.63
C SER A 12 -20.23 -59.17 35.34
N GLY A 13 -21.15 -59.25 34.38
CA GLY A 13 -21.06 -58.55 33.11
C GLY A 13 -20.94 -57.04 33.31
N TYR A 14 -19.71 -56.53 33.14
CA TYR A 14 -19.50 -55.15 32.76
C TYR A 14 -20.06 -54.97 31.35
N TYR A 15 -21.30 -54.51 31.22
CA TYR A 15 -21.81 -54.00 29.95
C TYR A 15 -20.93 -52.82 29.54
N SER A 16 -19.93 -53.12 28.69
CA SER A 16 -19.23 -52.13 27.88
C SER A 16 -20.28 -51.55 26.93
N GLU A 17 -20.95 -50.49 27.36
CA GLU A 17 -21.90 -49.76 26.54
C GLU A 17 -21.13 -49.16 25.35
N ARG A 18 -21.24 -49.83 24.19
CA ARG A 18 -20.59 -49.40 22.96
C ARG A 18 -21.33 -48.19 22.42
N ILE A 19 -20.59 -47.16 22.06
CA ILE A 19 -21.12 -45.92 21.50
C ILE A 19 -21.15 -46.08 19.98
N ARG A 20 -22.36 -46.10 19.40
CA ARG A 20 -22.56 -46.26 17.96
C ARG A 20 -22.60 -44.91 17.24
N CYS A 21 -21.77 -44.77 16.22
CA CYS A 21 -21.91 -43.74 15.18
C CYS A 21 -23.24 -43.98 14.45
N ARG A 22 -24.24 -43.11 14.67
CA ARG A 22 -25.57 -43.25 14.04
C ARG A 22 -25.52 -43.18 12.50
N PRO A 23 -24.76 -42.28 11.86
CA PRO A 23 -24.79 -42.17 10.40
C PRO A 23 -24.04 -43.29 9.68
N CYS A 24 -23.00 -43.86 10.29
CA CYS A 24 -22.15 -44.87 9.67
C CYS A 24 -22.28 -46.29 10.26
N GLY A 25 -22.97 -46.44 11.39
CA GLY A 25 -23.22 -47.72 12.07
C GLY A 25 -22.02 -48.31 12.82
N ARG A 26 -20.85 -47.66 12.85
CA ARG A 26 -19.65 -48.17 13.57
C ARG A 26 -19.80 -48.04 15.08
N ASP A 27 -19.38 -49.08 15.80
CA ASP A 27 -19.37 -49.12 17.25
C ASP A 27 -17.98 -48.78 17.81
N PHE A 28 -17.95 -47.90 18.82
CA PHE A 28 -16.74 -47.45 19.51
C PHE A 28 -16.81 -47.79 21.00
N LYS A 29 -15.66 -48.08 21.61
CA LYS A 29 -15.57 -48.39 23.04
C LYS A 29 -15.52 -47.15 23.94
N GLN A 30 -15.15 -45.99 23.38
CA GLN A 30 -14.95 -44.73 24.10
C GLN A 30 -15.42 -43.55 23.24
N ARG A 31 -15.88 -42.47 23.88
CA ARG A 31 -16.43 -41.28 23.19
C ARG A 31 -15.36 -40.55 22.36
N GLU A 32 -14.15 -40.43 22.90
CA GLU A 32 -12.99 -39.81 22.22
C GLU A 32 -12.68 -40.48 20.87
N HIS A 33 -12.81 -41.81 20.79
CA HIS A 33 -12.62 -42.56 19.55
C HIS A 33 -13.74 -42.31 18.53
N LEU A 34 -14.99 -42.12 18.98
CA LEU A 34 -16.09 -41.71 18.11
C LEU A 34 -15.87 -40.30 17.59
N GLU A 35 -15.50 -39.34 18.45
CA GLU A 35 -15.23 -37.96 18.04
C GLU A 35 -14.08 -37.87 17.05
N THR A 36 -12.97 -38.58 17.31
CA THR A 36 -11.84 -38.70 16.38
C THR A 36 -12.27 -39.31 15.04
N HIS A 37 -13.18 -40.29 15.06
CA HIS A 37 -13.74 -40.85 13.84
C HIS A 37 -14.59 -39.85 13.06
N LEU A 38 -15.49 -39.12 13.72
CA LEU A 38 -16.37 -38.14 13.10
C LEU A 38 -15.58 -36.98 12.48
N LEU A 39 -14.46 -36.57 13.09
CA LEU A 39 -13.62 -35.49 12.58
C LEU A 39 -12.75 -35.87 11.39
N ASN A 40 -12.27 -37.13 11.32
CA ASN A 40 -11.27 -37.55 10.33
C ASN A 40 -11.84 -38.42 9.21
N SER A 41 -13.07 -38.90 9.36
CA SER A 41 -13.73 -39.72 8.33
C SER A 41 -14.18 -38.83 7.18
N ASN A 42 -13.80 -39.19 5.96
CA ASN A 42 -14.31 -38.56 4.74
C ASN A 42 -15.81 -38.80 4.48
N LYS A 43 -16.46 -39.64 5.31
CA LYS A 43 -17.90 -39.90 5.26
C LYS A 43 -18.73 -38.98 6.15
N HIS A 44 -18.09 -38.12 6.94
CA HIS A 44 -18.74 -37.21 7.86
C HIS A 44 -18.28 -35.78 7.58
N HIS A 45 -19.20 -34.85 7.66
CA HIS A 45 -18.89 -33.42 7.65
C HIS A 45 -19.33 -32.86 8.98
N TYR A 46 -18.65 -33.28 10.06
CA TYR A 46 -19.14 -33.11 11.42
C TYR A 46 -18.71 -31.79 12.06
N CYS A 47 -19.66 -31.08 12.65
CA CYS A 47 -19.42 -29.96 13.55
C CYS A 47 -19.37 -30.46 15.00
N LEU A 48 -18.16 -30.54 15.58
CA LEU A 48 -18.00 -31.00 16.97
C LEU A 48 -18.72 -30.10 17.98
N ARG A 49 -18.68 -28.78 17.79
CA ARG A 49 -19.25 -27.80 18.73
C ARG A 49 -20.78 -27.90 18.78
N CYS A 50 -21.44 -28.03 17.64
CA CYS A 50 -22.89 -28.17 17.56
C CYS A 50 -23.37 -29.62 17.65
N SER A 51 -22.44 -30.59 17.57
CA SER A 51 -22.72 -32.02 17.52
C SER A 51 -23.63 -32.42 16.36
N GLU A 52 -23.45 -31.79 15.20
CA GLU A 52 -24.24 -32.01 13.98
C GLU A 52 -23.38 -32.61 12.86
N ASP A 53 -23.94 -33.58 12.13
CA ASP A 53 -23.32 -34.16 10.93
C ASP A 53 -24.05 -33.65 9.69
N PHE A 54 -23.29 -33.17 8.71
CA PHE A 54 -23.81 -32.56 7.51
C PHE A 54 -23.59 -33.46 6.30
N ASP A 55 -24.50 -33.40 5.33
CA ASP A 55 -24.44 -34.24 4.12
C ASP A 55 -23.26 -33.87 3.22
N THR A 56 -22.88 -32.58 3.18
CA THR A 56 -21.74 -32.10 2.39
C THR A 56 -20.82 -31.17 3.18
N HIS A 57 -19.59 -31.03 2.69
CA HIS A 57 -18.64 -30.06 3.24
C HIS A 57 -19.13 -28.61 3.11
N SER A 58 -19.88 -28.29 2.05
CA SER A 58 -20.45 -26.95 1.88
C SER A 58 -21.45 -26.65 2.99
N ASP A 59 -22.35 -27.59 3.27
CA ASP A 59 -23.38 -27.41 4.31
C ASP A 59 -22.75 -27.20 5.69
N LEU A 60 -21.66 -27.90 6.01
CA LEU A 60 -20.89 -27.66 7.23
C LEU A 60 -20.29 -26.26 7.27
N ILE A 61 -19.74 -25.78 6.16
CA ILE A 61 -19.15 -24.44 6.07
C ILE A 61 -20.23 -23.36 6.21
N ASP A 62 -21.37 -23.54 5.55
CA ASP A 62 -22.51 -22.62 5.61
C ASP A 62 -23.10 -22.59 7.02
N HIS A 63 -23.31 -23.75 7.65
CA HIS A 63 -23.67 -23.86 9.06
C HIS A 63 -22.73 -23.05 9.96
N LYS A 64 -21.41 -23.20 9.80
CA LYS A 64 -20.46 -22.46 10.63
C LYS A 64 -20.40 -20.96 10.34
N ASN A 65 -20.88 -20.51 9.18
CA ASN A 65 -20.94 -19.09 8.84
C ASN A 65 -22.23 -18.44 9.34
N GLU A 66 -23.31 -19.22 9.47
CA GLU A 66 -24.63 -18.74 9.89
C GLU A 66 -24.93 -19.00 11.38
N SER A 67 -24.24 -19.96 11.99
CA SER A 67 -24.45 -20.30 13.40
C SER A 67 -23.84 -19.26 14.34
N TRP A 68 -24.66 -18.81 15.27
CA TRP A 68 -24.29 -17.96 16.42
C TRP A 68 -23.24 -18.59 17.35
N SER A 69 -23.02 -19.90 17.27
CA SER A 69 -21.99 -20.60 18.05
C SER A 69 -20.60 -20.58 17.39
N HIS A 70 -20.47 -19.97 16.21
CA HIS A 70 -19.22 -19.95 15.44
C HIS A 70 -18.83 -18.53 15.06
N HIS A 71 -17.65 -18.10 15.51
CA HIS A 71 -17.07 -16.79 15.18
C HIS A 71 -15.81 -16.99 14.34
N ARG A 72 -16.02 -17.18 13.03
CA ARG A 72 -14.96 -17.61 12.12
C ARG A 72 -14.14 -16.46 11.55
N CYS A 73 -12.83 -16.68 11.47
CA CYS A 73 -11.94 -15.77 10.78
C CYS A 73 -12.05 -15.95 9.26
N PRO A 74 -12.24 -14.88 8.47
CA PRO A 74 -12.33 -14.98 7.01
C PRO A 74 -10.98 -15.23 6.32
N LEU A 75 -9.85 -15.16 7.04
CA LEU A 75 -8.50 -15.27 6.46
C LEU A 75 -7.76 -16.55 6.85
N CYS A 76 -8.23 -17.28 7.85
CA CYS A 76 -7.60 -18.50 8.32
C CYS A 76 -8.63 -19.47 8.90
N THR A 77 -8.16 -20.56 9.49
CA THR A 77 -9.03 -21.62 10.02
C THR A 77 -9.52 -21.35 11.45
N PHE A 78 -9.27 -20.17 12.02
CA PHE A 78 -9.70 -19.83 13.38
C PHE A 78 -11.22 -19.77 13.50
N ASP A 79 -11.73 -20.30 14.61
CA ASP A 79 -13.15 -20.46 14.91
C ASP A 79 -13.39 -20.26 16.42
N GLY A 80 -13.76 -19.04 16.81
CA GLY A 80 -14.02 -18.64 18.20
C GLY A 80 -15.40 -19.08 18.69
N GLU A 81 -15.56 -19.19 20.00
CA GLU A 81 -16.83 -19.49 20.65
C GLU A 81 -17.64 -18.20 20.84
N GLU A 82 -16.96 -17.11 21.17
CA GLU A 82 -17.54 -15.79 21.37
C GLU A 82 -17.04 -14.77 20.32
N ASP A 83 -17.79 -13.69 20.12
CA ASP A 83 -17.40 -12.60 19.22
C ASP A 83 -16.07 -11.94 19.64
N TYR A 84 -15.81 -11.89 20.95
CA TYR A 84 -14.55 -11.40 21.50
C TYR A 84 -13.35 -12.22 21.04
N ASP A 85 -13.50 -13.55 20.93
CA ASP A 85 -12.42 -14.45 20.49
C ASP A 85 -11.97 -14.11 19.07
N LEU A 86 -12.92 -13.90 18.17
CA LEU A 86 -12.66 -13.51 16.80
C LEU A 86 -12.02 -12.13 16.72
N THR A 87 -12.55 -11.16 17.47
CA THR A 87 -12.02 -9.81 17.50
C THR A 87 -10.56 -9.78 17.98
N SER A 88 -10.28 -10.45 19.10
CA SER A 88 -8.93 -10.59 19.67
C SER A 88 -7.99 -11.37 18.74
N HIS A 89 -8.47 -12.43 18.10
CA HIS A 89 -7.71 -13.17 17.10
C HIS A 89 -7.29 -12.27 15.93
N ILE A 90 -8.23 -11.52 15.34
CA ILE A 90 -7.94 -10.62 14.22
C ILE A 90 -6.89 -9.57 14.62
N ASP A 91 -6.98 -9.00 15.81
CA ASP A 91 -6.05 -7.98 16.29
C ASP A 91 -4.62 -8.52 16.51
N ARG A 92 -4.48 -9.81 16.82
CA ARG A 92 -3.20 -10.46 17.13
C ARG A 92 -2.57 -11.16 15.92
N ALA A 93 -3.39 -11.71 15.03
CA ALA A 93 -2.94 -12.57 13.92
C ALA A 93 -3.02 -11.88 12.55
N HIS A 94 -3.79 -10.79 12.44
CA HIS A 94 -4.06 -10.12 11.18
C HIS A 94 -3.91 -8.60 11.30
N TYR A 95 -4.15 -7.91 10.19
CA TYR A 95 -3.91 -6.49 10.06
C TYR A 95 -5.17 -5.78 9.57
N ARG A 96 -5.83 -5.06 10.48
CA ARG A 96 -6.97 -4.20 10.12
C ARG A 96 -6.51 -2.97 9.35
N CYS A 97 -7.30 -2.54 8.38
CA CYS A 97 -7.10 -1.27 7.70
C CYS A 97 -7.16 -0.09 8.67
N GLY A 98 -7.96 -0.16 9.74
CA GLY A 98 -8.00 0.86 10.79
C GLY A 98 -8.78 2.13 10.43
N LEU A 99 -9.52 2.10 9.31
CA LEU A 99 -10.59 3.04 9.02
C LEU A 99 -11.92 2.32 9.26
N ASP A 100 -12.80 2.96 10.02
CA ASP A 100 -14.05 2.36 10.51
C ASP A 100 -15.02 2.01 9.37
N ASP A 101 -15.05 2.84 8.32
CA ASP A 101 -15.89 2.65 7.13
C ASP A 101 -15.34 1.60 6.15
N CYS A 102 -14.06 1.24 6.26
CA CYS A 102 -13.44 0.28 5.36
C CYS A 102 -13.58 -1.17 5.87
N GLY A 103 -13.36 -1.40 7.17
CA GLY A 103 -13.47 -2.72 7.79
C GLY A 103 -12.55 -3.83 7.22
N ARG A 104 -11.69 -3.53 6.24
CA ARG A 104 -10.86 -4.55 5.57
C ARG A 104 -9.81 -5.14 6.51
N ILE A 105 -9.73 -6.46 6.54
CA ILE A 105 -8.71 -7.23 7.26
C ILE A 105 -7.75 -7.84 6.25
N LEU A 106 -6.45 -7.73 6.52
CA LEU A 106 -5.37 -8.22 5.67
C LEU A 106 -4.51 -9.22 6.43
N SER A 107 -3.96 -10.19 5.71
CA SER A 107 -3.10 -11.23 6.31
C SER A 107 -1.70 -10.73 6.66
N THR A 108 -1.22 -9.64 6.05
CA THR A 108 0.13 -9.11 6.25
C THR A 108 0.18 -7.59 6.37
N ALA A 109 1.17 -7.07 7.11
CA ALA A 109 1.40 -5.62 7.24
C ALA A 109 1.67 -4.93 5.89
N PRO A 110 2.55 -5.45 5.01
CA PRO A 110 2.75 -4.85 3.69
C PRO A 110 1.48 -4.86 2.84
N GLY A 111 0.66 -5.92 2.93
CA GLY A 111 -0.63 -6.00 2.25
C GLY A 111 -1.61 -4.92 2.72
N ARG A 112 -1.65 -4.66 4.03
CA ARG A 112 -2.44 -3.55 4.61
C ARG A 112 -1.99 -2.20 4.08
N ASP A 113 -0.70 -1.93 4.05
CA ASP A 113 -0.19 -0.62 3.64
C ASP A 113 -0.36 -0.38 2.13
N MET A 114 -0.25 -1.45 1.32
CA MET A 114 -0.58 -1.40 -0.11
C MET A 114 -2.07 -1.12 -0.32
N HIS A 115 -2.96 -1.84 0.37
CA HIS A 115 -4.40 -1.59 0.34
C HIS A 115 -4.71 -0.13 0.72
N ARG A 116 -4.13 0.35 1.83
CA ARG A 116 -4.34 1.73 2.29
C ARG A 116 -3.91 2.77 1.26
N ARG A 117 -2.78 2.57 0.58
CA ARG A 117 -2.33 3.50 -0.48
C ARG A 117 -3.20 3.43 -1.74
N ALA A 118 -3.73 2.26 -2.07
CA ALA A 118 -4.50 2.06 -3.30
C ALA A 118 -5.96 2.53 -3.18
N VAL A 119 -6.54 2.42 -1.99
CA VAL A 119 -7.96 2.69 -1.75
C VAL A 119 -8.19 3.99 -0.97
N HIS A 120 -7.26 4.35 -0.08
CA HIS A 120 -7.43 5.48 0.84
C HIS A 120 -6.42 6.59 0.56
N LEU A 121 -6.73 7.77 1.09
CA LEU A 121 -5.82 8.91 1.08
C LEU A 121 -4.78 8.75 2.20
N TYR A 122 -3.78 7.90 1.98
CA TYR A 122 -2.85 7.45 3.00
C TYR A 122 -1.38 7.67 2.62
N CYS A 123 -0.59 8.18 3.57
CA CYS A 123 0.86 8.22 3.47
C CYS A 123 1.49 7.07 4.27
N THR A 124 2.19 6.16 3.59
CA THR A 124 2.85 5.02 4.22
C THR A 124 4.06 5.41 5.05
N ALA A 125 4.84 6.43 4.63
CA ALA A 125 6.05 6.83 5.35
C ALA A 125 5.75 7.38 6.76
N HIS A 126 4.62 8.07 6.91
CA HIS A 126 4.19 8.67 8.17
C HIS A 126 2.98 7.95 8.79
N SER A 127 2.58 6.81 8.21
CA SER A 127 1.43 6.01 8.63
C SER A 127 0.16 6.83 8.90
N ARG A 128 -0.18 7.77 8.03
CA ARG A 128 -1.22 8.78 8.27
C ARG A 128 -2.27 8.85 7.18
N PHE A 129 -3.54 8.93 7.59
CA PHE A 129 -4.69 9.20 6.71
C PHE A 129 -4.97 10.70 6.54
N PHE A 130 -5.55 11.05 5.40
CA PHE A 130 -5.89 12.41 5.02
C PHE A 130 -7.37 12.50 4.66
N LYS A 131 -7.97 13.66 4.96
CA LYS A 131 -9.41 13.90 4.75
C LYS A 131 -9.79 14.08 3.28
N ASN A 132 -8.87 14.55 2.44
CA ASN A 132 -9.10 14.86 1.03
C ASN A 132 -7.79 14.80 0.23
N GLU A 133 -7.91 14.73 -1.10
CA GLU A 133 -6.78 14.59 -2.00
C GLU A 133 -5.81 15.77 -1.92
N ASP A 134 -6.32 16.99 -1.79
CA ASP A 134 -5.49 18.19 -1.77
C ASP A 134 -4.54 18.21 -0.57
N ASN A 135 -5.03 17.82 0.61
CA ASN A 135 -4.19 17.71 1.79
C ASN A 135 -3.11 16.62 1.62
N LEU A 136 -3.46 15.50 0.98
CA LEU A 136 -2.47 14.45 0.69
C LEU A 136 -1.43 14.93 -0.32
N LYS A 137 -1.86 15.59 -1.40
CA LYS A 137 -0.97 16.18 -2.42
C LYS A 137 -0.02 17.19 -1.80
N GLN A 138 -0.53 18.12 -1.00
CA GLN A 138 0.28 19.11 -0.29
C GLN A 138 1.24 18.43 0.70
N HIS A 139 0.80 17.40 1.42
CA HIS A 139 1.68 16.63 2.31
C HIS A 139 2.84 15.97 1.54
N MET A 140 2.56 15.32 0.41
CA MET A 140 3.60 14.70 -0.42
C MET A 140 4.56 15.72 -1.04
N GLN A 141 4.16 16.99 -1.14
CA GLN A 141 5.00 18.09 -1.60
C GLN A 141 5.76 18.81 -0.47
N SER A 142 5.52 18.43 0.79
CA SER A 142 6.19 19.05 1.94
C SER A 142 7.67 18.63 2.03
N ALA A 143 8.44 19.41 2.79
CA ALA A 143 9.87 19.14 3.04
C ALA A 143 10.16 17.77 3.69
N LEU A 144 9.15 17.07 4.21
CA LEU A 144 9.29 15.71 4.74
C LEU A 144 9.45 14.66 3.64
N HIS A 145 8.91 14.90 2.45
CA HIS A 145 9.00 14.00 1.28
C HIS A 145 9.87 14.58 0.18
N VAL A 146 9.91 15.91 0.06
CA VAL A 146 10.68 16.62 -0.96
C VAL A 146 11.91 17.23 -0.29
N VAL A 147 12.93 16.40 -0.09
CA VAL A 147 14.22 16.83 0.47
C VAL A 147 15.10 17.38 -0.65
N PRO A 148 15.60 18.64 -0.56
CA PRO A 148 16.51 19.21 -1.55
C PRO A 148 17.81 18.41 -1.62
N ASN A 149 18.07 17.76 -2.75
CA ASN A 149 19.31 17.01 -3.00
C ASN A 149 20.02 17.43 -4.29
N PHE A 150 19.58 18.52 -4.91
CA PHE A 150 20.14 19.01 -6.16
C PHE A 150 21.02 20.25 -5.87
N PRO A 151 22.35 20.08 -5.77
CA PRO A 151 23.27 21.16 -5.38
C PRO A 151 23.32 22.27 -6.41
N CYS A 152 23.55 23.51 -5.96
CA CYS A 152 23.73 24.65 -6.84
C CYS A 152 24.87 24.40 -7.82
N ILE A 153 24.65 24.85 -9.06
CA ILE A 153 25.63 24.73 -10.14
C ILE A 153 26.84 25.65 -9.96
N MET A 154 26.66 26.71 -9.18
CA MET A 154 27.70 27.71 -8.99
C MET A 154 28.65 27.24 -7.89
N PRO A 155 29.97 27.15 -8.15
CA PRO A 155 30.94 26.61 -7.18
C PRO A 155 30.99 27.37 -5.85
N SER A 156 30.59 28.65 -5.85
CA SER A 156 30.56 29.50 -4.67
C SER A 156 29.24 29.43 -3.87
N CYS A 157 28.36 28.47 -4.18
CA CYS A 157 27.05 28.35 -3.56
C CYS A 157 26.77 26.95 -3.01
N ASP A 158 26.64 26.83 -1.69
CA ASP A 158 26.32 25.56 -1.02
C ASP A 158 24.81 25.24 -0.97
N PHE A 159 23.97 26.08 -1.59
CA PHE A 159 22.52 25.91 -1.55
C PHE A 159 22.08 24.67 -2.34
N LYS A 160 21.06 23.95 -1.85
CA LYS A 160 20.47 22.80 -2.52
C LYS A 160 19.00 23.05 -2.84
N THR A 161 18.56 22.53 -3.97
CA THR A 161 17.18 22.65 -4.45
C THR A 161 16.57 21.27 -4.66
N VAL A 162 15.27 21.24 -4.91
CA VAL A 162 14.49 20.00 -5.07
C VAL A 162 14.53 19.44 -6.49
N ASP A 163 14.75 20.30 -7.49
CA ASP A 163 14.85 19.95 -8.91
C ASP A 163 15.43 21.11 -9.75
N GLN A 164 15.52 20.91 -11.07
CA GLN A 164 16.03 21.91 -12.02
C GLN A 164 15.20 23.20 -12.11
N SER A 165 13.87 23.12 -11.99
CA SER A 165 13.02 24.33 -12.04
C SER A 165 13.24 25.21 -10.81
N ALA A 166 13.39 24.58 -9.64
CA ALA A 166 13.76 25.25 -8.40
C ALA A 166 15.19 25.82 -8.45
N MET A 167 16.11 25.16 -9.17
CA MET A 167 17.46 25.70 -9.42
C MET A 167 17.43 26.97 -10.26
N ILE A 168 16.71 26.96 -11.39
CA ILE A 168 16.58 28.15 -12.24
C ILE A 168 15.95 29.30 -11.44
N LEU A 169 14.94 29.00 -10.62
CA LEU A 169 14.34 30.00 -9.73
C LEU A 169 15.34 30.56 -8.70
N HIS A 170 16.18 29.71 -8.10
CA HIS A 170 17.24 30.15 -7.18
C HIS A 170 18.22 31.13 -7.87
N LEU A 171 18.61 30.85 -9.11
CA LEU A 171 19.49 31.71 -9.90
C LEU A 171 18.79 33.01 -10.30
N GLU A 172 17.55 32.95 -10.79
CA GLU A 172 16.77 34.12 -11.20
C GLU A 172 16.44 35.05 -10.02
N ALA A 173 16.34 34.53 -8.79
CA ALA A 173 16.09 35.32 -7.59
C ALA A 173 17.27 36.25 -7.22
N GLY A 174 18.47 36.02 -7.78
CA GLY A 174 19.63 36.88 -7.56
C GLY A 174 20.24 36.81 -6.15
N GLN A 175 19.86 35.81 -5.35
CA GLN A 175 20.38 35.58 -4.00
C GLN A 175 21.60 34.64 -3.98
N CYS A 176 22.01 34.14 -5.15
CA CYS A 176 23.17 33.27 -5.28
C CYS A 176 24.48 34.05 -5.07
N PRO A 177 25.41 33.59 -4.20
CA PRO A 177 26.70 34.27 -3.95
C PRO A 177 27.58 34.46 -5.20
N SER A 178 27.32 33.69 -6.26
CA SER A 178 28.00 33.83 -7.54
C SER A 178 27.66 35.10 -8.31
N GLY A 179 26.60 35.82 -7.91
CA GLY A 179 26.12 37.02 -8.61
C GLY A 179 25.29 36.72 -9.86
N VAL A 180 24.93 35.47 -10.13
CA VAL A 180 23.99 35.13 -11.20
C VAL A 180 22.64 35.76 -10.89
N THR A 181 22.08 36.43 -11.90
CA THR A 181 20.80 37.12 -11.81
C THR A 181 19.83 36.61 -12.88
N ARG A 182 18.56 37.03 -12.78
CA ARG A 182 17.57 36.84 -13.85
C ARG A 182 18.07 37.27 -15.23
N SER A 183 18.78 38.40 -15.32
CA SER A 183 19.31 38.87 -16.60
C SER A 183 20.40 37.94 -17.12
N SER A 184 21.28 37.44 -16.25
CA SER A 184 22.31 36.45 -16.62
C SER A 184 21.68 35.17 -17.19
N VAL A 185 20.63 34.65 -16.52
CA VAL A 185 19.89 33.48 -16.98
C VAL A 185 19.19 33.76 -18.31
N ALA A 186 18.51 34.91 -18.44
CA ALA A 186 17.83 35.28 -19.68
C ALA A 186 18.81 35.42 -20.86
N SER A 187 19.95 36.07 -20.67
CA SER A 187 21.02 36.18 -21.66
C SER A 187 21.51 34.79 -22.08
N TYR A 188 21.81 33.91 -21.13
CA TYR A 188 22.22 32.54 -21.44
C TYR A 188 21.24 31.85 -22.41
N PHE A 189 19.94 31.86 -22.11
CA PHE A 189 18.96 31.22 -23.00
C PHE A 189 18.83 31.96 -24.34
N LEU A 190 18.86 33.29 -24.36
CA LEU A 190 18.77 34.06 -25.60
C LEU A 190 19.97 33.82 -26.54
N ASP A 191 21.15 33.56 -25.97
CA ASP A 191 22.39 33.32 -26.70
C ASP A 191 22.54 31.87 -27.17
N ASN A 192 21.97 30.90 -26.44
CA ASN A 192 22.12 29.47 -26.72
C ASN A 192 20.90 28.83 -27.41
N ASP A 193 19.71 29.44 -27.33
CA ASP A 193 18.50 28.96 -28.03
C ASP A 193 18.45 29.50 -29.47
N TYR A 194 19.36 29.02 -30.32
CA TYR A 194 19.46 29.44 -31.73
C TYR A 194 18.19 29.16 -32.54
N ASN A 195 17.51 28.06 -32.22
CA ASN A 195 16.30 27.62 -32.90
C ASN A 195 15.02 28.25 -32.34
N ARG A 196 15.13 29.11 -31.32
CA ARG A 196 14.02 29.84 -30.70
C ARG A 196 12.88 28.92 -30.25
N ILE A 197 13.24 27.77 -29.69
CA ILE A 197 12.28 26.77 -29.24
C ILE A 197 11.59 27.19 -27.93
N VAL A 198 12.28 27.98 -27.09
CA VAL A 198 11.80 28.43 -25.78
C VAL A 198 11.96 29.94 -25.57
N THR A 199 12.76 30.61 -26.38
CA THR A 199 12.98 32.07 -26.32
C THR A 199 12.16 32.84 -27.32
N ASN A 200 11.78 34.05 -26.94
CA ASN A 200 11.17 35.04 -27.82
C ASN A 200 11.87 36.40 -27.65
N PRO A 201 12.89 36.71 -28.49
CA PRO A 201 13.65 37.96 -28.41
C PRO A 201 12.82 39.21 -28.72
N TYR A 202 11.71 39.03 -29.44
CA TYR A 202 10.85 40.11 -29.92
C TYR A 202 9.59 40.28 -29.05
N GLY A 203 9.37 39.36 -28.11
CA GLY A 203 8.20 39.35 -27.24
C GLY A 203 8.35 40.27 -26.02
N PRO A 204 7.23 40.70 -25.41
CA PRO A 204 7.27 41.46 -24.16
C PRO A 204 7.80 40.62 -22.98
N ARG A 205 7.91 39.31 -23.17
CA ARG A 205 8.47 38.35 -22.22
C ARG A 205 9.47 37.46 -22.96
N HIS A 206 10.66 37.28 -22.39
CA HIS A 206 11.79 36.61 -23.07
C HIS A 206 11.59 35.12 -23.36
N PHE A 207 10.58 34.48 -22.74
CA PHE A 207 10.34 33.04 -22.82
C PHE A 207 8.92 32.71 -23.28
N GLU A 208 8.78 31.70 -24.13
CA GLU A 208 7.52 31.30 -24.73
C GLU A 208 7.44 29.78 -24.88
N CYS A 209 6.30 29.19 -24.51
CA CYS A 209 6.01 27.80 -24.85
C CYS A 209 5.40 27.72 -26.25
N LYS A 210 6.19 27.35 -27.26
CA LYS A 210 5.73 27.28 -28.67
C LYS A 210 4.61 26.27 -28.95
N ALA A 211 4.42 25.30 -28.06
CA ALA A 211 3.31 24.35 -28.19
C ALA A 211 1.94 24.96 -27.84
N CYS A 212 1.89 25.92 -26.91
CA CYS A 212 0.64 26.54 -26.46
C CYS A 212 0.62 28.07 -26.57
N ASN A 213 1.66 28.67 -27.14
CA ASN A 213 1.88 30.12 -27.31
C ASN A 213 1.71 30.92 -26.01
N LYS A 214 2.13 30.33 -24.88
CA LYS A 214 2.06 30.99 -23.57
C LYS A 214 3.39 31.65 -23.24
N ASP A 215 3.33 32.94 -22.87
CA ASP A 215 4.50 33.75 -22.55
C ASP A 215 4.84 33.80 -21.06
N PHE A 216 6.14 33.73 -20.76
CA PHE A 216 6.70 33.68 -19.42
C PHE A 216 7.78 34.75 -19.22
N ASN A 217 7.70 35.44 -18.09
CA ASN A 217 8.71 36.43 -17.69
C ASN A 217 10.02 35.80 -17.21
N HIS A 218 9.97 34.52 -16.84
CA HIS A 218 11.01 33.79 -16.14
C HIS A 218 11.16 32.42 -16.77
N MET A 219 12.39 31.95 -16.88
CA MET A 219 12.64 30.60 -17.37
C MET A 219 12.14 29.56 -16.37
N SER A 220 12.22 29.84 -15.07
CA SER A 220 11.65 28.97 -14.02
C SER A 220 10.15 28.74 -14.20
N GLY A 221 9.41 29.77 -14.62
CA GLY A 221 7.97 29.67 -14.91
C GLY A 221 7.66 28.81 -16.13
N LEU A 222 8.46 28.94 -17.21
CA LEU A 222 8.33 28.08 -18.38
C LEU A 222 8.70 26.64 -18.05
N ALA A 223 9.80 26.42 -17.32
CA ALA A 223 10.23 25.08 -16.88
C ALA A 223 9.17 24.39 -16.02
N GLN A 224 8.58 25.12 -15.05
CA GLN A 224 7.47 24.60 -14.24
C GLN A 224 6.26 24.25 -15.11
N HIS A 225 5.89 25.10 -16.07
CA HIS A 225 4.80 24.84 -17.00
C HIS A 225 5.01 23.56 -17.81
N LEU A 226 6.22 23.37 -18.37
CA LEU A 226 6.61 22.19 -19.12
C LEU A 226 6.60 20.94 -18.23
N LYS A 227 7.10 21.05 -16.99
CA LYS A 227 7.11 19.96 -16.00
C LYS A 227 5.71 19.47 -15.63
N HIS A 228 4.73 20.38 -15.46
CA HIS A 228 3.35 19.98 -15.20
C HIS A 228 2.69 19.26 -16.39
N GLY A 229 3.22 19.44 -17.61
CA GLY A 229 2.81 18.69 -18.79
C GLY A 229 1.42 19.04 -19.34
N SER A 230 0.75 20.09 -18.83
CA SER A 230 -0.62 20.44 -19.21
C SER A 230 -0.77 20.89 -20.67
N CYS A 231 0.30 21.37 -21.31
CA CYS A 231 0.33 21.72 -22.74
C CYS A 231 0.81 20.60 -23.66
N GLY A 232 1.35 19.51 -23.12
CA GLY A 232 1.89 18.40 -23.92
C GLY A 232 3.17 18.70 -24.72
N ALA A 233 3.82 19.86 -24.57
CA ALA A 233 5.01 20.24 -25.34
C ALA A 233 6.14 19.19 -25.29
N LEU A 234 6.38 18.61 -24.11
CA LEU A 234 7.42 17.58 -23.91
C LEU A 234 7.08 16.21 -24.54
N LYS A 235 5.90 16.04 -25.16
CA LYS A 235 5.57 14.83 -25.93
C LYS A 235 6.21 14.83 -27.31
N ASP A 236 6.56 16.00 -27.83
CA ASP A 236 7.32 16.13 -29.07
C ASP A 236 8.81 15.88 -28.77
N ASP A 237 9.37 14.83 -29.38
CA ASP A 237 10.74 14.40 -29.10
C ASP A 237 11.76 15.46 -29.52
N SER A 238 11.53 16.16 -30.63
CA SER A 238 12.43 17.22 -31.09
C SER A 238 12.47 18.39 -30.10
N PHE A 239 11.30 18.86 -29.64
CA PHE A 239 11.19 19.89 -28.61
C PHE A 239 11.82 19.44 -27.29
N ARG A 240 11.52 18.22 -26.84
CA ARG A 240 12.02 17.67 -25.57
C ARG A 240 13.55 17.56 -25.56
N ILE A 241 14.14 17.04 -26.64
CA ILE A 241 15.60 16.90 -26.78
C ILE A 241 16.24 18.28 -26.73
N ALA A 242 15.80 19.20 -27.59
CA ALA A 242 16.40 20.52 -27.67
C ALA A 242 16.21 21.34 -26.37
N TYR A 243 15.07 21.20 -25.69
CA TYR A 243 14.85 21.78 -24.36
C TYR A 243 15.82 21.20 -23.32
N ASN A 244 15.96 19.88 -23.28
CA ASN A 244 16.87 19.23 -22.33
C ASN A 244 18.34 19.59 -22.58
N ASP A 245 18.74 19.78 -23.83
CA ASP A 245 20.09 20.22 -24.20
C ASP A 245 20.36 21.65 -23.71
N LEU A 246 19.41 22.58 -23.90
CA LEU A 246 19.51 23.95 -23.37
C LEU A 246 19.59 23.97 -21.84
N ILE A 247 18.77 23.15 -21.18
CA ILE A 247 18.80 23.05 -19.72
C ILE A 247 20.14 22.47 -19.29
N SER A 248 20.59 21.36 -19.88
CA SER A 248 21.86 20.70 -19.54
C SER A 248 23.07 21.61 -19.76
N GLY A 249 23.05 22.43 -20.80
CA GLY A 249 24.11 23.41 -21.05
C GLY A 249 24.25 24.44 -19.93
N LEU A 250 23.17 24.77 -19.20
CA LEU A 250 23.24 25.63 -18.02
C LEU A 250 24.01 24.96 -16.87
N TYR A 251 24.05 23.63 -16.83
CA TYR A 251 24.76 22.81 -15.83
C TYR A 251 26.17 22.42 -16.26
N ALA A 252 26.59 22.74 -17.50
CA ALA A 252 27.92 22.39 -17.98
C ALA A 252 28.99 23.28 -17.31
N PRO A 253 30.09 22.69 -16.82
CA PRO A 253 31.12 23.42 -16.05
C PRO A 253 31.98 24.41 -16.88
N ASP A 254 31.76 24.53 -18.19
CA ASP A 254 32.63 25.29 -19.10
C ASP A 254 32.13 26.70 -19.44
N VAL A 255 31.72 27.46 -18.42
CA VAL A 255 31.48 28.91 -18.59
C VAL A 255 32.15 29.68 -17.46
N ASN A 256 33.46 29.50 -17.31
CA ASN A 256 34.38 30.44 -16.65
C ASN A 256 35.82 30.12 -17.08
N SER A 257 36.13 30.44 -18.33
CA SER A 257 37.47 30.87 -18.74
C SER A 257 37.44 32.39 -18.91
#